data_AF-A0A0A9WGK1-F1
#
_entry.id   AF-A0A0A9WGK1-F1
#
_cell.length_a   1.000
_cell.length_b   1.000
_cell.length_c   1.000
_cell.angle_alpha   90.00
_cell.angle_beta   90.00
_cell.angle_gamma   90.00
#
_symmetry.space_group_name_H-M   'P 1'
#
loop_
_entity.id
_entity.type
_entity.pdbx_description
1 polymer ?
#
loop_
_entity_poly.entity_id
_entity_poly.type
_entity_poly.pdbx_seq_one_letter_code
_entity_poly.pdbx_strand_id
1 'polypeptide(L)'
;MTLSNVPVCADEALPLLAKAIHEASLCEDIYPQVILKTKVPLIKFQHKHSHIEVDISVEAVDGKDNSDEVIRLMNLFPEARVLTVIIKYFLQQRDMHEPYRGGLGSYATTLLVISFLQHHPIYTIHP
;
A
#
# COMPACT_ATOMS: atom_id res chain seq x y z
N MET A 1 2.54 -5.45 3.37
CA MET A 1 3.45 -5.77 4.49
C MET A 1 4.87 -5.86 3.95
N THR A 2 5.92 -5.49 4.71
CA THR A 2 7.31 -5.71 4.28
C THR A 2 8.06 -6.60 5.28
N LEU A 3 8.85 -7.54 4.76
CA LEU A 3 9.82 -8.30 5.54
C LEU A 3 11.14 -7.51 5.59
N SER A 4 11.74 -7.42 6.78
CA SER A 4 12.99 -6.70 7.02
C SER A 4 14.06 -7.65 7.54
N ASN A 5 15.34 -7.34 7.31
CA ASN A 5 16.49 -8.15 7.73
C ASN A 5 16.44 -9.58 7.15
N VAL A 6 16.04 -9.70 5.89
CA VAL A 6 16.00 -11.00 5.21
C VAL A 6 17.45 -11.35 4.80
N PRO A 7 17.97 -12.55 5.13
CA PRO A 7 19.39 -12.87 4.92
C PRO A 7 19.78 -13.10 3.45
N VAL A 8 18.83 -12.99 2.52
CA VAL A 8 19.01 -13.21 1.08
C VAL A 8 18.28 -12.11 0.30
N CYS A 9 18.68 -11.89 -0.95
CA CYS A 9 18.06 -10.86 -1.80
C CYS A 9 16.60 -11.20 -2.16
N ALA A 10 15.83 -10.20 -2.56
CA ALA A 10 14.41 -10.36 -2.89
C ALA A 10 14.14 -11.39 -4.00
N ASP A 11 15.04 -11.49 -4.98
CA ASP A 11 14.94 -12.45 -6.09
C ASP A 11 15.02 -13.91 -5.63
N GLU A 12 15.68 -14.18 -4.50
CA GLU A 12 15.74 -15.50 -3.87
C GLU A 12 14.64 -15.65 -2.79
N ALA A 13 14.43 -14.64 -1.98
CA ALA A 13 13.47 -14.66 -0.86
C ALA A 13 12.02 -14.85 -1.33
N LEU A 14 11.59 -14.10 -2.34
CA LEU A 14 10.18 -14.08 -2.76
C LEU A 14 9.73 -15.41 -3.39
N PRO A 15 10.51 -16.08 -4.27
CA PRO A 15 10.17 -17.43 -4.73
C PRO A 15 10.10 -18.48 -3.61
N LEU A 16 11.02 -18.42 -2.64
CA LEU A 16 11.00 -19.33 -1.48
C LEU A 16 9.75 -19.09 -0.62
N LEU A 17 9.39 -17.83 -0.40
CA LEU A 17 8.17 -17.46 0.31
C LEU A 17 6.91 -17.91 -0.44
N ALA A 18 6.87 -17.76 -1.76
CA ALA A 18 5.77 -18.22 -2.60
C ALA A 18 5.54 -19.73 -2.44
N LYS A 19 6.63 -20.50 -2.44
CA LYS A 19 6.59 -21.94 -2.24
C LYS A 19 6.03 -22.29 -0.85
N ALA A 20 6.52 -21.63 0.19
CA ALA A 20 6.04 -21.86 1.56
C ALA A 20 4.55 -21.51 1.73
N ILE A 21 4.07 -20.43 1.11
CA ILE A 21 2.65 -20.03 1.13
C ILE A 21 1.77 -21.07 0.42
N HIS A 22 2.24 -21.58 -0.72
CA HIS A 22 1.55 -22.64 -1.46
C HIS A 22 1.48 -23.95 -0.67
N GLU A 23 2.61 -24.41 -0.12
CA GLU A 23 2.68 -25.64 0.69
C GLU A 23 1.80 -25.56 1.95
N ALA A 24 1.72 -24.38 2.56
CA ALA A 24 0.84 -24.12 3.70
C ALA A 24 -0.65 -23.96 3.32
N SER A 25 -1.01 -24.03 2.02
CA SER A 25 -2.39 -23.84 1.53
C SER A 25 -3.03 -22.51 1.97
N LEU A 26 -2.23 -21.45 2.08
CA LEU A 26 -2.68 -20.11 2.50
C LEU A 26 -3.22 -19.27 1.35
N CYS A 27 -2.94 -19.66 0.11
CA CYS A 27 -3.37 -18.96 -1.10
C CYS A 27 -4.64 -19.61 -1.67
N GLU A 28 -5.59 -18.77 -2.11
CA GLU A 28 -6.79 -19.21 -2.85
C GLU A 28 -6.40 -19.72 -4.24
N ASP A 29 -5.56 -18.95 -4.96
CA ASP A 29 -5.01 -19.32 -6.26
C ASP A 29 -4.06 -20.52 -6.14
N ILE A 30 -3.86 -21.20 -7.28
CA ILE A 30 -2.92 -22.32 -7.38
C ILE A 30 -1.54 -21.92 -6.85
N TYR A 31 -1.08 -20.71 -7.12
CA TYR A 31 0.22 -20.23 -6.67
C TYR A 31 0.25 -18.71 -6.52
N PRO A 32 0.90 -18.17 -5.48
CA PRO A 32 1.11 -16.73 -5.34
C PRO A 32 1.86 -16.10 -6.52
N GLN A 33 1.48 -14.89 -6.91
CA GLN A 33 2.13 -14.15 -7.98
C GLN A 33 3.40 -13.44 -7.47
N VAL A 34 4.55 -13.80 -8.02
CA VAL A 34 5.84 -13.13 -7.73
C VAL A 34 6.09 -12.01 -8.75
N ILE A 35 6.32 -10.78 -8.27
CA ILE A 35 6.54 -9.58 -9.08
C ILE A 35 7.91 -8.99 -8.72
N LEU A 36 8.93 -9.30 -9.54
CA LEU A 36 10.31 -8.83 -9.31
C LEU A 36 10.66 -7.56 -10.08
N LYS A 37 10.01 -7.30 -11.22
CA LYS A 37 10.36 -6.21 -12.15
C LYS A 37 9.66 -4.90 -11.80
N THR A 38 9.80 -4.44 -10.57
CA THR A 38 9.22 -3.19 -10.04
C THR A 38 10.22 -2.51 -9.12
N LYS A 39 10.01 -1.21 -8.81
CA LYS A 39 10.85 -0.49 -7.84
C LYS A 39 10.94 -1.22 -6.49
N VAL A 40 9.84 -1.84 -6.08
CA VAL A 40 9.76 -2.67 -4.88
C VAL A 40 9.29 -4.07 -5.31
N PRO A 41 10.17 -5.08 -5.31
CA PRO A 41 9.81 -6.46 -5.53
C PRO A 41 8.84 -6.97 -4.46
N LEU A 42 7.83 -7.72 -4.87
CA LEU A 42 6.81 -8.23 -3.95
C LEU A 42 6.15 -9.51 -4.46
N ILE A 43 5.44 -10.18 -3.57
CA ILE A 43 4.54 -11.28 -3.86
C ILE A 43 3.10 -10.85 -3.57
N LYS A 44 2.16 -11.23 -4.45
CA LYS A 44 0.73 -10.97 -4.33
C LYS A 44 -0.04 -12.27 -4.31
N PHE A 45 -1.05 -12.38 -3.44
CA PHE A 45 -2.00 -13.48 -3.46
C PHE A 45 -3.26 -13.13 -2.68
N GLN A 46 -4.35 -13.86 -2.91
CA GLN A 46 -5.51 -13.80 -2.04
C GLN A 46 -5.42 -14.86 -0.95
N HIS A 47 -5.56 -14.45 0.31
CA HIS A 47 -5.56 -15.39 1.43
C HIS A 47 -6.85 -16.22 1.43
N LYS A 48 -6.70 -17.55 1.44
CA LYS A 48 -7.75 -18.54 1.23
C LYS A 48 -8.97 -18.38 2.16
N HIS A 49 -8.75 -18.13 3.43
CA HIS A 49 -9.84 -18.13 4.42
C HIS A 49 -10.51 -16.77 4.61
N SER A 50 -9.77 -15.67 4.44
CA SER A 50 -10.31 -14.33 4.66
C SER A 50 -10.67 -13.60 3.37
N HIS A 51 -10.28 -14.15 2.21
CA HIS A 51 -10.39 -13.52 0.89
C HIS A 51 -9.72 -12.14 0.80
N ILE A 52 -8.80 -11.85 1.72
CA ILE A 52 -8.04 -10.59 1.74
C ILE A 52 -6.91 -10.70 0.71
N GLU A 53 -6.78 -9.67 -0.12
CA GLU A 53 -5.61 -9.49 -0.98
C GLU A 53 -4.38 -9.12 -0.14
N VAL A 54 -3.31 -9.89 -0.30
CA VAL A 54 -2.08 -9.76 0.47
C VAL A 54 -0.91 -9.45 -0.46
N ASP A 55 -0.26 -8.32 -0.19
CA ASP A 55 1.00 -7.92 -0.80
C ASP A 55 2.14 -7.99 0.26
N ILE A 56 3.18 -8.78 -0.02
CA ILE A 56 4.39 -8.89 0.82
C ILE A 56 5.62 -8.47 0.01
N SER A 57 6.32 -7.44 0.46
CA SER A 57 7.60 -7.00 -0.10
C SER A 57 8.78 -7.41 0.78
N VAL A 58 9.99 -7.36 0.24
CA VAL A 58 11.25 -7.58 0.98
C VAL A 58 12.05 -6.27 0.97
N GLU A 59 12.55 -5.87 2.13
CA GLU A 59 13.44 -4.70 2.33
C GLU A 59 12.90 -3.35 1.83
N ALA A 60 11.58 -3.17 1.80
CA ALA A 60 10.95 -1.88 1.50
C ALA A 60 10.96 -0.95 2.73
N VAL A 61 12.15 -0.54 3.18
CA VAL A 61 12.35 0.24 4.42
C VAL A 61 11.59 1.57 4.37
N ASP A 62 11.67 2.29 3.25
CA ASP A 62 10.93 3.55 3.04
C ASP A 62 9.42 3.41 3.26
N GLY A 63 8.86 2.22 3.04
CA GLY A 63 7.42 1.97 3.17
C GLY A 63 6.92 2.16 4.60
N LYS A 64 7.75 1.82 5.59
CA LYS A 64 7.39 1.96 7.01
C LYS A 64 7.41 3.42 7.42
N ASP A 65 8.50 4.12 7.17
CA ASP A 65 8.67 5.53 7.56
C ASP A 65 7.59 6.42 6.93
N ASN A 66 7.29 6.19 5.64
CA ASN A 66 6.21 6.89 4.95
C ASN A 66 4.82 6.59 5.56
N SER A 67 4.59 5.36 6.02
CA SER A 67 3.33 4.98 6.68
C SER A 67 3.19 5.67 8.03
N ASP A 68 4.26 5.70 8.83
CA ASP A 68 4.28 6.35 10.13
C ASP A 68 4.03 7.86 10.00
N GLU A 69 4.61 8.50 8.98
CA GLU A 69 4.36 9.92 8.69
C GLU A 69 2.93 10.18 8.23
N VAL A 70 2.37 9.33 7.36
CA VAL A 70 0.96 9.45 6.96
C VAL A 70 0.01 9.26 8.15
N ILE A 71 0.30 8.32 9.04
CA ILE A 71 -0.48 8.11 10.26
C ILE A 71 -0.41 9.36 11.14
N ARG A 72 0.78 9.93 11.33
CA ARG A 72 0.97 11.17 12.09
C ARG A 72 0.14 12.31 11.49
N LEU A 73 0.22 12.52 10.18
CA LEU A 73 -0.53 13.57 9.48
C LEU A 73 -2.05 13.33 9.53
N MET A 74 -2.53 12.09 9.40
CA MET A 74 -3.95 11.77 9.56
C MET A 74 -4.46 12.01 10.99
N ASN A 75 -3.60 11.91 12.00
CA ASN A 75 -3.96 12.26 13.38
C ASN A 75 -4.02 13.79 13.58
N LEU A 76 -3.17 14.54 12.89
CA LEU A 76 -3.21 16.02 12.88
C LEU A 76 -4.42 16.58 12.12
N PHE A 77 -4.86 15.87 11.07
CA PHE A 77 -6.01 16.24 10.24
C PHE A 77 -7.03 15.08 10.19
N PRO A 78 -7.83 14.87 11.25
CA PRO A 78 -8.77 13.74 11.33
C PRO A 78 -9.75 13.64 10.14
N GLU A 79 -10.15 14.78 9.58
CA GLU A 79 -11.02 14.93 8.41
C GLU A 79 -10.41 14.32 7.14
N ALA A 80 -9.07 14.26 7.08
CA ALA A 80 -8.34 13.65 5.96
C ALA A 80 -8.77 12.20 5.76
N ARG A 81 -9.13 11.46 6.84
CA ARG A 81 -9.56 10.07 6.73
C ARG A 81 -10.81 9.93 5.87
N VAL A 82 -11.86 10.69 6.18
CA VAL A 82 -13.14 10.61 5.46
C VAL A 82 -12.99 11.15 4.04
N LEU A 83 -12.29 12.28 3.87
CA LEU A 83 -12.03 12.85 2.55
C LEU A 83 -11.20 11.90 1.66
N THR A 84 -10.17 11.25 2.21
CA THR A 84 -9.35 10.29 1.47
C THR A 84 -10.19 9.13 0.97
N VAL A 85 -11.13 8.60 1.78
CA VAL A 85 -12.04 7.53 1.35
C VAL A 85 -12.91 7.98 0.18
N ILE A 86 -13.51 9.17 0.27
CA ILE A 86 -14.37 9.72 -0.79
C ILE A 86 -13.57 9.91 -2.09
N ILE A 87 -12.39 10.52 -2.02
CA ILE A 87 -11.56 10.76 -3.21
C ILE A 87 -11.05 9.44 -3.80
N LYS A 88 -10.64 8.48 -2.97
CA LYS A 88 -10.25 7.14 -3.45
C LYS A 88 -11.38 6.46 -4.19
N TYR A 89 -12.60 6.51 -3.64
CA TYR A 89 -13.78 5.95 -4.29
C TYR A 89 -14.09 6.66 -5.62
N PHE A 90 -14.01 7.98 -5.66
CA PHE A 90 -14.18 8.78 -6.87
C PHE A 90 -13.19 8.42 -7.98
N LEU A 91 -11.91 8.20 -7.63
CA LEU A 91 -10.86 7.77 -8.56
C LEU A 91 -11.09 6.33 -9.02
N GLN A 92 -11.52 5.45 -8.12
CA GLN A 92 -11.82 4.05 -8.44
C GLN A 92 -12.96 3.96 -9.48
N GLN A 93 -14.03 4.74 -9.31
CA GLN A 93 -15.15 4.78 -10.27
C GLN A 93 -14.74 5.23 -11.69
N ARG A 94 -13.55 5.79 -11.87
CA ARG A 94 -13.02 6.30 -13.15
C ARG A 94 -11.81 5.50 -13.63
N ASP A 95 -11.50 4.36 -13.00
CA ASP A 95 -10.29 3.57 -13.27
C ASP A 95 -8.97 4.38 -13.11
N MET A 96 -8.97 5.41 -12.26
CA MET A 96 -7.83 6.31 -12.01
C MET A 96 -7.12 6.04 -10.67
N HIS A 97 -7.33 4.88 -10.06
CA HIS A 97 -6.79 4.52 -8.74
C HIS A 97 -5.48 3.71 -8.81
N GLU A 98 -5.02 3.41 -10.02
CA GLU A 98 -3.88 2.51 -10.28
C GLU A 98 -2.72 3.26 -10.96
N PRO A 99 -1.57 3.46 -10.28
CA PRO A 99 -0.42 4.18 -10.84
C PRO A 99 0.10 3.61 -12.15
N TYR A 100 0.10 2.28 -12.29
CA TYR A 100 0.62 1.60 -13.48
C TYR A 100 -0.25 1.83 -14.73
N ARG A 101 -1.49 2.32 -14.55
CA ARG A 101 -2.41 2.73 -15.64
C ARG A 101 -2.46 4.26 -15.82
N GLY A 102 -1.53 4.99 -15.19
CA GLY A 102 -1.50 6.46 -15.22
C GLY A 102 -2.41 7.14 -14.18
N GLY A 103 -2.99 6.37 -13.24
CA GLY A 103 -3.80 6.88 -12.14
C GLY A 103 -2.98 7.35 -10.93
N LEU A 104 -3.69 7.70 -9.85
CA LEU A 104 -3.10 8.08 -8.57
C LEU A 104 -3.18 6.92 -7.57
N GLY A 105 -2.04 6.58 -6.98
CA GLY A 105 -1.96 5.58 -5.92
C GLY A 105 -2.44 6.15 -4.58
N SER A 106 -2.84 5.25 -3.67
CA SER A 106 -3.41 5.61 -2.37
C SER A 106 -2.52 6.58 -1.56
N TYR A 107 -1.20 6.41 -1.61
CA TYR A 107 -0.26 7.30 -0.91
C TYR A 107 -0.33 8.73 -1.46
N ALA A 108 -0.20 8.91 -2.78
CA ALA A 108 -0.28 10.22 -3.43
C ALA A 108 -1.64 10.89 -3.20
N THR A 109 -2.74 10.14 -3.32
CA THR A 109 -4.09 10.64 -3.04
C THR A 109 -4.21 11.14 -1.61
N THR A 110 -3.68 10.40 -0.64
CA THR A 110 -3.72 10.77 0.77
C THR A 110 -2.94 12.06 1.03
N LEU A 111 -1.74 12.19 0.46
CA LEU A 111 -0.94 13.41 0.60
C LEU A 111 -1.59 14.62 -0.04
N LEU A 112 -2.28 14.47 -1.18
CA LEU A 112 -3.04 15.56 -1.80
C LEU A 112 -4.17 16.06 -0.90
N VAL A 113 -4.89 15.14 -0.25
CA VAL A 113 -5.95 15.49 0.71
C VAL A 113 -5.38 16.21 1.93
N ILE A 114 -4.28 15.70 2.51
CA ILE A 114 -3.60 16.35 3.64
C ILE A 114 -3.10 17.74 3.24
N SER A 115 -2.45 17.87 2.08
CA SER A 115 -1.96 19.13 1.56
C SER A 115 -3.08 20.14 1.37
N PHE A 116 -4.23 19.72 0.84
CA PHE A 116 -5.42 20.55 0.74
C PHE A 116 -5.85 21.09 2.12
N LEU A 117 -5.91 20.24 3.16
CA LEU A 117 -6.29 20.65 4.52
C LEU A 117 -5.26 21.59 5.15
N GLN A 118 -3.97 21.33 4.97
CA GLN A 118 -2.89 22.20 5.46
C GLN A 118 -2.98 23.64 4.94
N HIS A 119 -3.49 23.82 3.72
CA HIS A 119 -3.65 25.15 3.11
C HIS A 119 -5.08 25.69 3.22
N HIS A 120 -6.00 24.95 3.85
CA HIS A 120 -7.39 25.36 3.94
C HIS A 120 -7.57 26.45 5.00
N PRO A 121 -8.36 27.52 4.72
CA PRO A 121 -8.64 28.62 5.65
C PRO A 121 -9.03 28.22 7.07
N ILE A 122 -9.73 27.08 7.22
CA ILE A 122 -10.13 26.53 8.52
C ILE A 122 -8.92 26.28 9.44
N TYR A 123 -7.75 25.91 8.88
CA TYR A 123 -6.53 25.63 9.66
C TYR A 123 -5.50 26.76 9.61
N THR A 124 -5.59 27.68 8.65
CA THR A 124 -4.59 28.73 8.46
C THR A 124 -4.99 30.07 9.09
N ILE A 125 -6.28 30.32 9.30
CA ILE A 125 -6.80 31.61 9.80
C ILE A 125 -7.14 31.54 11.31
N HIS A 126 -7.27 30.33 11.87
CA HIS A 126 -7.50 30.09 13.30
C HIS A 126 -6.59 28.96 13.81
N PRO A 127 -5.32 29.27 14.17
CA PRO A 127 -4.39 28.29 14.72
C PRO A 127 -4.73 27.85 16.15
#